data_AF-A0A563CTF7-F1
#
_entry.id   AF-A0A563CTF7-F1
#
_cell.length_a   1.000
_cell.length_b   1.000
_cell.length_c   1.000
_cell.angle_alpha   90.00
_cell.angle_beta   90.00
_cell.angle_gamma   90.00
#
_symmetry.space_group_name_H-M   'P 1'
#
loop_
_entity.id
_entity.type
_entity.pdbx_description
1 polymer ?
#
loop_
_entity_poly.entity_id
_entity_poly.type
_entity_poly.pdbx_seq_one_letter_code
_entity_poly.pdbx_strand_id
1 'polypeptide(L)'
;MISPRPITRHYWLHVDGDIDERVIHLYEHCFIHQLDRFLAERYPMPPYPASYVGGESFLHYIYLAVDCCTDMVPAIDEYVTQSGRAIPDTVVRSCLGEVEAELGTRYTVMNWTGLRAELDQLARMRFIPSDQLDRLIYTPEPDEENCHRGLFRMRRRPELFEKMTTSLVVTNPTVAEMIIFRLIARGVWWQITRQTVADLGLYPNGAIVDGSKEQVTLRQSFLLRRRPIHRRIKQRLSSALASLPTPNQSSLDGLATRLKELIDDRTLIDIHSDLNVLTGQAGVSSLLTAANIRQVLTKLELAEISYQPRREDDYTDKSPSGGASR
;
A
#
# COMPACT_ATOMS: atom_id res chain seq x y z
N MET A 1 22.10 -6.08 -21.71
CA MET A 1 20.90 -5.49 -21.05
C MET A 1 21.08 -5.68 -19.56
N ILE A 2 20.95 -4.61 -18.78
CA ILE A 2 21.01 -4.67 -17.31
C ILE A 2 19.63 -5.13 -16.84
N SER A 3 19.57 -6.20 -16.04
CA SER A 3 18.32 -6.67 -15.45
C SER A 3 17.76 -5.62 -14.48
N PRO A 4 16.44 -5.36 -14.48
CA PRO A 4 15.84 -4.37 -13.60
C PRO A 4 15.87 -4.82 -12.14
N ARG A 5 16.49 -4.01 -11.27
CA ARG A 5 16.66 -4.28 -9.83
C ARG A 5 15.55 -3.64 -9.00
N PRO A 6 15.07 -4.25 -7.90
CA PRO A 6 14.22 -3.59 -6.92
C PRO A 6 14.98 -2.44 -6.27
N ILE A 7 14.25 -1.38 -6.01
CA ILE A 7 14.73 -0.17 -5.36
C ILE A 7 13.54 0.50 -4.69
N THR A 8 13.76 1.08 -3.53
CA THR A 8 12.80 2.03 -2.95
C THR A 8 13.20 3.43 -3.40
N ARG A 9 12.29 4.09 -4.11
CA ARG A 9 12.42 5.51 -4.46
C ARG A 9 11.68 6.35 -3.44
N HIS A 10 12.36 7.36 -2.94
CA HIS A 10 11.88 8.24 -1.88
C HIS A 10 11.66 9.63 -2.45
N TYR A 11 10.51 10.24 -2.18
CA TYR A 11 10.18 11.58 -2.67
C TYR A 11 9.63 12.45 -1.55
N TRP A 12 9.87 13.74 -1.67
CA TRP A 12 9.40 14.74 -0.72
C TRP A 12 8.67 15.86 -1.46
N LEU A 13 7.47 16.19 -1.00
CA LEU A 13 6.78 17.41 -1.38
C LEU A 13 6.89 18.37 -0.22
N HIS A 14 7.47 19.56 -0.43
CA HIS A 14 7.32 20.65 0.50
C HIS A 14 6.00 21.37 0.22
N VAL A 15 5.21 21.58 1.26
CA VAL A 15 3.94 22.31 1.20
C VAL A 15 4.22 23.74 1.66
N ASP A 16 4.48 24.59 0.68
CA ASP A 16 4.60 26.04 0.89
C ASP A 16 3.20 26.68 1.02
N GLY A 17 2.90 27.21 2.21
CA GLY A 17 1.72 28.02 2.46
C GLY A 17 0.87 27.55 3.63
N ASP A 18 -0.16 28.33 3.92
CA ASP A 18 -1.21 28.00 4.89
C ASP A 18 -2.22 27.09 4.19
N ILE A 19 -1.95 25.78 4.21
CA ILE A 19 -2.85 24.74 3.69
C ILE A 19 -3.29 23.89 4.87
N ASP A 20 -4.58 23.60 4.94
CA ASP A 20 -5.13 22.80 6.00
C ASP A 20 -4.54 21.38 5.97
N GLU A 21 -3.98 20.93 7.09
CA GLU A 21 -3.29 19.63 7.20
C GLU A 21 -4.16 18.44 6.77
N ARG A 22 -5.48 18.55 6.96
CA ARG A 22 -6.42 17.50 6.53
C ARG A 22 -6.52 17.43 5.01
N VAL A 23 -6.32 18.56 4.33
CA VAL A 23 -6.21 18.62 2.87
C VAL A 23 -4.88 18.06 2.40
N ILE A 24 -3.78 18.31 3.11
CA ILE A 24 -2.46 17.71 2.82
C ILE A 24 -2.54 16.18 2.90
N HIS A 25 -3.08 15.66 4.00
CA HIS A 25 -3.26 14.22 4.18
C HIS A 25 -4.25 13.62 3.16
N LEU A 26 -5.35 14.31 2.85
CA LEU A 26 -6.25 13.89 1.76
C LEU A 26 -5.57 13.86 0.39
N TYR A 27 -4.72 14.85 0.10
CA TYR A 27 -3.95 14.91 -1.13
C TYR A 27 -2.97 13.76 -1.24
N GLU A 28 -2.28 13.38 -0.15
CA GLU A 28 -1.42 12.19 -0.09
C GLU A 28 -2.18 10.95 -0.57
N HIS A 29 -3.32 10.65 0.05
CA HIS A 29 -4.15 9.49 -0.36
C HIS A 29 -4.60 9.58 -1.82
N CYS A 30 -5.00 10.76 -2.29
CA CYS A 30 -5.38 10.96 -3.69
C CYS A 30 -4.21 10.69 -4.64
N PHE A 31 -3.02 11.17 -4.29
CA PHE A 31 -1.82 11.01 -5.10
C PHE A 31 -1.39 9.55 -5.17
N ILE A 32 -1.34 8.86 -4.01
CA ILE A 32 -1.03 7.43 -3.95
C ILE A 32 -2.03 6.63 -4.77
N HIS A 33 -3.32 6.92 -4.66
CA HIS A 33 -4.36 6.26 -5.44
C HIS A 33 -4.14 6.40 -6.96
N GLN A 34 -3.81 7.61 -7.42
CA GLN A 34 -3.54 7.86 -8.84
C GLN A 34 -2.23 7.22 -9.30
N LEU A 35 -1.18 7.23 -8.47
CA LEU A 35 0.10 6.59 -8.76
C LEU A 35 -0.06 5.07 -8.84
N ASP A 36 -0.74 4.46 -7.88
CA ASP A 36 -1.06 3.02 -7.91
C ASP A 36 -1.82 2.65 -9.18
N ARG A 37 -2.82 3.45 -9.55
CA ARG A 37 -3.59 3.23 -10.78
C ARG A 37 -2.71 3.36 -12.02
N PHE A 38 -1.87 4.38 -12.09
CA PHE A 38 -0.90 4.55 -13.18
C PHE A 38 0.04 3.34 -13.28
N LEU A 39 0.57 2.89 -12.15
CA LEU A 39 1.44 1.72 -12.09
C LEU A 39 0.71 0.47 -12.56
N ALA A 40 -0.55 0.28 -12.14
CA ALA A 40 -1.37 -0.84 -12.58
C ALA A 40 -1.70 -0.81 -14.08
N GLU A 41 -1.95 0.38 -14.65
CA GLU A 41 -2.28 0.54 -16.07
C GLU A 41 -1.03 0.40 -16.96
N ARG A 42 0.09 1.00 -16.55
CA ARG A 42 1.35 1.00 -17.33
C ARG A 42 2.15 -0.27 -17.14
N TYR A 43 2.00 -0.92 -16.00
CA TYR A 43 2.64 -2.18 -15.65
C TYR A 43 1.58 -3.19 -15.18
N PRO A 44 0.68 -3.61 -16.09
CA PRO A 44 -0.38 -4.55 -15.77
C PRO A 44 0.22 -5.84 -15.23
N MET A 45 -0.04 -6.04 -13.96
CA MET A 45 0.40 -7.12 -13.11
C MET A 45 -0.39 -8.39 -13.58
N PRO A 46 0.16 -9.47 -14.23
CA PRO A 46 1.26 -10.37 -13.82
C PRO A 46 2.38 -10.71 -14.82
N PRO A 47 3.48 -11.30 -14.28
CA PRO A 47 3.71 -11.63 -12.89
C PRO A 47 4.79 -10.72 -12.29
N TYR A 48 4.57 -9.41 -12.44
CA TYR A 48 4.74 -8.46 -11.35
C TYR A 48 6.15 -7.93 -11.03
N PRO A 49 6.19 -6.65 -10.64
CA PRO A 49 6.84 -6.27 -9.40
C PRO A 49 5.80 -5.57 -8.52
N ALA A 50 5.64 -6.07 -7.31
CA ALA A 50 4.92 -5.37 -6.28
C ALA A 50 5.56 -4.00 -6.08
N SER A 51 4.86 -2.96 -6.54
CA SER A 51 5.13 -1.61 -6.08
C SER A 51 4.27 -1.39 -4.85
N TYR A 52 4.90 -1.27 -3.70
CA TYR A 52 4.26 -0.68 -2.54
C TYR A 52 4.47 0.82 -2.67
N VAL A 53 3.35 1.56 -2.76
CA VAL A 53 3.36 3.00 -2.62
C VAL A 53 2.83 3.32 -1.23
N GLY A 54 3.72 3.81 -0.38
CA GLY A 54 3.40 4.36 0.92
C GLY A 54 3.60 5.87 0.92
N GLY A 55 2.88 6.56 1.80
CA GLY A 55 3.10 7.96 2.07
C GLY A 55 2.93 8.26 3.54
N GLU A 56 3.55 9.35 3.95
CA GLU A 56 3.34 9.97 5.25
C GLU A 56 3.27 11.49 5.08
N SER A 57 2.18 12.08 5.55
CA SER A 57 1.97 13.52 5.55
C SER A 57 2.32 14.10 6.92
N PHE A 58 3.13 15.16 6.89
CA PHE A 58 3.48 16.01 8.00
C PHE A 58 3.01 17.44 7.70
N LEU A 59 3.03 18.30 8.71
CA LEU A 59 2.54 19.68 8.66
C LEU A 59 2.82 20.44 7.35
N HIS A 60 4.08 20.41 6.89
CA HIS A 60 4.51 21.09 5.66
C HIS A 60 5.15 20.12 4.65
N TYR A 61 4.96 18.81 4.81
CA TYR A 61 5.62 17.84 3.95
C TYR A 61 4.76 16.63 3.64
N ILE A 62 4.91 16.10 2.43
CA ILE A 62 4.46 14.75 2.11
C ILE A 62 5.69 13.95 1.72
N TYR A 63 5.96 12.89 2.46
CA TYR A 63 6.94 11.88 2.12
C TYR A 63 6.25 10.75 1.37
N LEU A 64 6.85 10.29 0.27
CA LEU A 64 6.41 9.11 -0.45
C LEU A 64 7.55 8.11 -0.57
N ALA A 65 7.24 6.85 -0.32
CA ALA A 65 8.11 5.71 -0.60
C ALA A 65 7.44 4.84 -1.68
N VAL A 66 8.16 4.61 -2.77
CA VAL A 66 7.73 3.77 -3.87
C VAL A 66 8.72 2.64 -4.04
N ASP A 67 8.35 1.45 -3.58
CA ASP A 67 9.07 0.24 -3.94
C ASP A 67 8.82 -0.02 -5.43
N CYS A 68 9.86 -0.17 -6.24
CA CYS A 68 9.72 -0.39 -7.67
C CYS A 68 10.97 -1.06 -8.26
N CYS A 69 10.99 -1.26 -9.57
CA CYS A 69 12.18 -1.72 -10.27
C CYS A 69 12.90 -0.58 -10.99
N THR A 70 14.22 -0.70 -11.18
CA THR A 70 15.07 0.34 -11.82
C THR A 70 14.62 0.71 -13.24
N ASP A 71 13.97 -0.20 -13.98
CA ASP A 71 13.37 0.09 -15.29
C ASP A 71 12.06 0.90 -15.20
N MET A 72 11.38 0.85 -14.06
CA MET A 72 10.20 1.66 -13.76
C MET A 72 10.58 3.05 -13.26
N VAL A 73 11.78 3.20 -12.66
CA VAL A 73 12.25 4.46 -12.07
C VAL A 73 12.08 5.65 -13.03
N PRO A 74 12.46 5.60 -14.31
CA PRO A 74 12.26 6.75 -15.20
C PRO A 74 10.79 7.16 -15.34
N ALA A 75 9.87 6.20 -15.44
CA ALA A 75 8.44 6.48 -15.56
C ALA A 75 7.82 6.90 -14.22
N ILE A 76 8.32 6.40 -13.10
CA ILE A 76 7.89 6.79 -11.75
C ILE A 76 8.44 8.18 -11.43
N ASP A 77 9.69 8.48 -11.72
CA ASP A 77 10.27 9.82 -11.56
C ASP A 77 9.55 10.83 -12.46
N GLU A 78 9.31 10.48 -13.73
CA GLU A 78 8.50 11.30 -14.65
C GLU A 78 7.09 11.50 -14.09
N TYR A 79 6.44 10.43 -13.62
CA TYR A 79 5.14 10.53 -13.00
C TYR A 79 5.25 11.42 -11.76
N VAL A 80 5.87 10.97 -10.68
CA VAL A 80 5.89 11.62 -9.37
C VAL A 80 6.33 13.08 -9.43
N THR A 81 7.36 13.40 -10.22
CA THR A 81 7.88 14.77 -10.32
C THR A 81 7.10 15.67 -11.28
N GLN A 82 6.07 15.17 -11.97
CA GLN A 82 5.17 16.01 -12.74
C GLN A 82 4.19 16.75 -11.82
N SER A 83 4.15 18.08 -11.96
CA SER A 83 3.17 18.95 -11.31
C SER A 83 1.95 19.23 -12.19
N GLY A 84 0.89 19.74 -11.59
CA GLY A 84 -0.34 20.18 -12.24
C GLY A 84 -1.32 19.06 -12.60
N ARG A 85 -1.19 17.87 -12.00
CA ARG A 85 -2.11 16.76 -12.28
C ARG A 85 -3.48 17.01 -11.67
N ALA A 86 -4.50 16.90 -12.50
CA ALA A 86 -5.88 16.98 -12.05
C ALA A 86 -6.24 15.76 -11.18
N ILE A 87 -6.89 16.00 -10.05
CA ILE A 87 -7.41 14.96 -9.16
C ILE A 87 -8.94 14.89 -9.36
N PRO A 88 -9.49 13.85 -10.00
CA PRO A 88 -10.93 13.73 -10.23
C PRO A 88 -11.76 13.78 -8.94
N ASP A 89 -12.98 14.35 -8.99
CA ASP A 89 -13.92 14.40 -7.84
C ASP A 89 -14.22 13.01 -7.27
N THR A 90 -14.26 12.00 -8.14
CA THR A 90 -14.46 10.62 -7.75
C THR A 90 -13.31 10.09 -6.89
N VAL A 91 -12.06 10.45 -7.22
CA VAL A 91 -10.88 10.08 -6.43
C VAL A 91 -10.91 10.80 -5.09
N VAL A 92 -11.14 12.12 -5.07
CA VAL A 92 -11.22 12.90 -3.82
C VAL A 92 -12.27 12.35 -2.87
N ARG A 93 -13.46 11.99 -3.36
CA ARG A 93 -14.51 11.39 -2.52
C ARG A 93 -14.13 10.01 -2.00
N SER A 94 -13.41 9.21 -2.80
CA SER A 94 -12.92 7.89 -2.38
C SER A 94 -11.84 8.01 -1.31
N CYS A 95 -10.88 8.91 -1.50
CA CYS A 95 -9.78 9.16 -0.57
C CYS A 95 -10.21 9.90 0.70
N LEU A 96 -11.25 10.74 0.65
CA LEU A 96 -11.91 11.24 1.87
C LEU A 96 -12.58 10.07 2.62
N GLY A 97 -13.13 9.13 1.85
CA GLY A 97 -13.50 7.78 2.28
C GLY A 97 -12.39 7.08 3.07
N GLU A 98 -11.14 7.26 2.62
CA GLU A 98 -9.93 6.73 3.25
C GLU A 98 -9.61 7.49 4.56
N VAL A 99 -9.31 8.77 4.45
CA VAL A 99 -8.89 9.61 5.58
C VAL A 99 -9.85 9.59 6.79
N GLU A 100 -11.19 9.63 6.60
CA GLU A 100 -12.09 9.65 7.78
C GLU A 100 -12.04 8.33 8.58
N ALA A 101 -11.63 7.20 8.00
CA ALA A 101 -11.60 5.95 8.76
C ALA A 101 -10.26 5.73 9.47
N GLU A 102 -9.16 6.12 8.82
CA GLU A 102 -7.84 6.14 9.46
C GLU A 102 -7.88 6.98 10.73
N LEU A 103 -8.50 8.16 10.65
CA LEU A 103 -8.62 9.11 11.75
C LEU A 103 -9.87 8.91 12.63
N GLY A 104 -10.70 7.90 12.36
CA GLY A 104 -11.95 7.66 13.07
C GLY A 104 -12.96 8.82 13.05
N THR A 105 -12.80 9.80 12.16
CA THR A 105 -13.49 11.10 12.23
C THR A 105 -14.21 11.45 10.94
N ARG A 106 -15.53 11.72 10.99
CA ARG A 106 -16.28 12.22 9.83
C ARG A 106 -15.84 13.62 9.45
N TYR A 107 -15.54 13.80 8.17
CA TYR A 107 -15.35 15.09 7.54
C TYR A 107 -16.58 15.40 6.70
N THR A 108 -17.30 16.45 7.08
CA THR A 108 -18.27 17.08 6.19
C THR A 108 -17.58 18.24 5.50
N VAL A 109 -17.38 18.15 4.19
CA VAL A 109 -16.82 19.26 3.42
C VAL A 109 -17.87 20.37 3.35
N MET A 110 -17.61 21.48 4.03
CA MET A 110 -18.49 22.63 4.09
C MET A 110 -18.25 23.58 2.92
N ASN A 111 -17.02 23.63 2.41
CA ASN A 111 -16.62 24.43 1.27
C ASN A 111 -15.87 23.58 0.24
N TRP A 112 -16.62 23.01 -0.72
CA TRP A 112 -16.03 22.16 -1.78
C TRP A 112 -15.10 22.96 -2.71
N THR A 113 -15.44 24.22 -2.99
CA THR A 113 -14.62 25.10 -3.84
C THR A 113 -13.28 25.42 -3.18
N GLY A 114 -13.29 25.70 -1.87
CA GLY A 114 -12.08 25.91 -1.08
C GLY A 114 -11.22 24.65 -1.02
N LEU A 115 -11.83 23.49 -0.73
CA LEU A 115 -11.12 22.21 -0.76
C LEU A 115 -10.45 21.97 -2.11
N ARG A 116 -11.17 22.25 -3.20
CA ARG A 116 -10.66 22.11 -4.55
C ARG A 116 -9.49 23.04 -4.83
N ALA A 117 -9.58 24.30 -4.40
CA ALA A 117 -8.51 25.26 -4.58
C ALA A 117 -7.21 24.82 -3.88
N GLU A 118 -7.31 24.31 -2.65
CA GLU A 118 -6.13 23.81 -1.91
C GLU A 118 -5.57 22.51 -2.52
N LEU A 119 -6.41 21.57 -2.95
CA LEU A 119 -5.96 20.38 -3.68
C LEU A 119 -5.29 20.75 -5.02
N ASP A 120 -5.82 21.73 -5.74
CA ASP A 120 -5.23 22.21 -6.99
C ASP A 120 -3.91 22.97 -6.74
N GLN A 121 -3.79 23.66 -5.59
CA GLN A 121 -2.54 24.27 -5.15
C GLN A 121 -1.48 23.21 -4.87
N LEU A 122 -1.80 22.19 -4.06
CA LEU A 122 -0.93 21.04 -3.81
C LEU A 122 -0.56 20.32 -5.10
N ALA A 123 -1.52 20.14 -6.02
CA ALA A 123 -1.26 19.50 -7.31
C ALA A 123 -0.24 20.25 -8.16
N ARG A 124 -0.15 21.59 -8.04
CA ARG A 124 0.84 22.42 -8.76
C ARG A 124 2.24 22.37 -8.14
N MET A 125 2.36 21.89 -6.90
CA MET A 125 3.66 21.66 -6.28
C MET A 125 4.33 20.42 -6.89
N ARG A 126 5.63 20.27 -6.64
CA ARG A 126 6.45 19.24 -7.27
C ARG A 126 7.15 18.39 -6.21
N PHE A 127 6.95 17.08 -6.27
CA PHE A 127 7.74 16.14 -5.49
C PHE A 127 9.20 16.18 -5.98
N ILE A 128 10.11 16.16 -5.02
CA ILE A 128 11.55 16.15 -5.23
C ILE A 128 12.07 14.77 -4.81
N PRO A 129 12.78 14.05 -5.69
CA PRO A 129 13.47 12.83 -5.32
C PRO A 129 14.47 13.07 -4.19
N SER A 130 14.56 12.14 -3.23
CA SER A 130 15.39 12.33 -2.03
C SER A 130 16.88 12.44 -2.33
N ASP A 131 17.34 11.85 -3.42
CA ASP A 131 18.71 11.96 -3.93
C ASP A 131 19.02 13.35 -4.53
N GLN A 132 18.01 14.21 -4.70
CA GLN A 132 18.13 15.59 -5.17
C GLN A 132 17.91 16.62 -4.06
N LEU A 133 17.75 16.18 -2.80
CA LEU A 133 17.61 17.07 -1.66
C LEU A 133 18.98 17.56 -1.19
N ASP A 134 19.30 18.80 -1.53
CA ASP A 134 20.53 19.47 -1.09
C ASP A 134 20.43 20.06 0.34
N ARG A 135 19.31 19.86 1.03
CA ARG A 135 19.02 20.49 2.33
C ARG A 135 18.40 19.50 3.31
N LEU A 136 18.72 19.65 4.60
CA LEU A 136 18.01 18.99 5.68
C LEU A 136 16.55 19.46 5.72
N ILE A 137 15.62 18.51 5.65
CA ILE A 137 14.20 18.74 5.89
C ILE A 137 13.97 18.62 7.39
N TYR A 138 13.56 19.72 8.02
CA TYR A 138 13.06 19.71 9.39
C TYR A 138 11.56 19.39 9.34
N THR A 139 11.15 18.33 10.02
CA THR A 139 9.74 17.99 10.25
C THR A 139 9.30 18.64 11.56
N PRO A 140 8.74 19.87 11.55
CA PRO A 140 8.21 20.46 12.77
C PRO A 140 7.12 19.55 13.35
N GLU A 141 6.98 19.57 14.69
CA GLU A 141 5.85 18.93 15.34
C GLU A 141 4.53 19.51 14.79
N PRO A 142 3.47 18.69 14.66
CA PRO A 142 2.19 19.16 14.18
C PRO A 142 1.66 20.28 15.09
N ASP A 143 1.27 21.40 14.48
CA ASP A 143 0.66 22.56 15.13
C ASP A 143 -0.85 22.42 14.93
N GLU A 144 -1.55 22.01 15.99
CA GLU A 144 -3.00 21.81 15.97
C GLU A 144 -3.79 23.08 15.54
N GLU A 145 -3.13 24.25 15.47
CA GLU A 145 -3.75 25.52 15.06
C GLU A 145 -3.84 25.73 13.54
N ASN A 146 -3.11 24.98 12.69
CA ASN A 146 -3.16 25.09 11.20
C ASN A 146 -4.38 24.39 10.56
N CYS A 147 -5.50 24.40 11.26
CA CYS A 147 -6.79 23.93 10.76
C CYS A 147 -7.66 25.12 10.33
N HIS A 148 -7.84 25.30 9.02
CA HIS A 148 -8.74 26.32 8.47
C HIS A 148 -10.17 26.08 8.97
N ARG A 149 -10.67 27.01 9.80
CA ARG A 149 -12.04 26.98 10.31
C ARG A 149 -13.02 27.27 9.17
N GLY A 150 -13.68 26.22 8.66
CA GLY A 150 -14.76 26.35 7.67
C GLY A 150 -14.62 25.49 6.41
N LEU A 151 -13.47 24.85 6.17
CA LEU A 151 -13.33 23.86 5.10
C LEU A 151 -14.05 22.56 5.43
N PHE A 152 -13.74 22.01 6.61
CA PHE A 152 -14.34 20.80 7.12
C PHE A 152 -15.09 21.08 8.42
N ARG A 153 -16.25 20.44 8.54
CA ARG A 153 -16.88 20.20 9.83
C ARG A 153 -16.59 18.77 10.26
N MET A 154 -15.92 18.65 11.40
CA MET A 154 -15.60 17.36 11.99
C MET A 154 -16.73 16.89 12.89
N ARG A 155 -17.00 15.59 12.84
CA ARG A 155 -17.84 14.91 13.81
C ARG A 155 -17.25 13.52 14.03
N ARG A 156 -16.86 13.19 15.27
CA ARG A 156 -16.51 11.81 15.61
C ARG A 156 -17.67 10.90 15.22
N ARG A 157 -17.37 9.80 14.51
CA ARG A 157 -18.42 8.85 14.10
C ARG A 157 -18.54 7.75 15.13
N PRO A 158 -19.72 7.52 15.72
CA PRO A 158 -20.00 6.27 16.42
C PRO A 158 -20.23 5.08 15.44
N GLU A 159 -19.87 5.21 14.15
CA GLU A 159 -20.05 4.14 13.17
C GLU A 159 -18.93 3.10 13.34
N LEU A 160 -19.33 1.85 13.55
CA LEU A 160 -18.40 0.73 13.74
C LEU A 160 -17.70 0.39 12.42
N PHE A 161 -16.36 0.47 12.41
CA PHE A 161 -15.55 -0.13 11.35
C PHE A 161 -15.72 -1.65 11.35
N GLU A 162 -15.39 -2.26 10.23
CA GLU A 162 -15.35 -3.71 10.12
C GLU A 162 -13.96 -4.12 9.67
N LYS A 163 -13.30 -4.94 10.49
CA LYS A 163 -12.05 -5.60 10.14
C LYS A 163 -12.38 -6.72 9.18
N MET A 164 -12.11 -6.50 7.90
CA MET A 164 -12.09 -7.55 6.89
C MET A 164 -10.76 -8.28 6.98
N THR A 165 -10.77 -9.59 7.14
CA THR A 165 -9.56 -10.41 7.04
C THR A 165 -9.70 -11.34 5.84
N THR A 166 -8.78 -11.25 4.88
CA THR A 166 -8.70 -12.18 3.76
C THR A 166 -7.70 -13.29 4.10
N SER A 167 -8.09 -14.54 3.88
CA SER A 167 -7.26 -15.72 4.08
C SER A 167 -6.90 -16.31 2.72
N LEU A 168 -5.65 -16.16 2.32
CA LEU A 168 -5.09 -16.76 1.12
C LEU A 168 -4.28 -17.99 1.52
N VAL A 169 -4.46 -19.12 0.83
CA VAL A 169 -3.86 -20.41 1.23
C VAL A 169 -3.14 -21.10 0.08
N VAL A 170 -2.14 -21.90 0.45
CA VAL A 170 -1.54 -22.95 -0.38
C VAL A 170 -1.50 -24.23 0.46
N THR A 171 -2.14 -25.30 -0.03
CA THR A 171 -2.21 -26.60 0.64
C THR A 171 -1.09 -27.55 0.19
N ASN A 172 -0.62 -28.38 1.11
CA ASN A 172 0.51 -29.30 0.96
C ASN A 172 1.72 -28.62 0.29
N PRO A 173 2.19 -27.47 0.82
CA PRO A 173 3.30 -26.76 0.20
C PRO A 173 4.62 -27.48 0.46
N THR A 174 5.48 -27.52 -0.55
CA THR A 174 6.91 -27.76 -0.33
C THR A 174 7.53 -26.58 0.43
N VAL A 175 8.71 -26.77 1.02
CA VAL A 175 9.45 -25.66 1.66
C VAL A 175 9.69 -24.50 0.68
N ALA A 176 9.98 -24.81 -0.58
CA ALA A 176 10.15 -23.80 -1.64
C ALA A 176 8.85 -23.00 -1.88
N GLU A 177 7.72 -23.69 -1.95
CA GLU A 177 6.41 -23.06 -2.13
C GLU A 177 6.02 -22.19 -0.93
N MET A 178 6.32 -22.61 0.30
CA MET A 178 6.08 -21.80 1.51
C MET A 178 6.86 -20.48 1.47
N ILE A 179 8.12 -20.53 1.07
CA ILE A 179 8.99 -19.34 0.97
C ILE A 179 8.49 -18.39 -0.12
N ILE A 180 8.20 -18.92 -1.31
CA ILE A 180 7.69 -18.12 -2.44
C ILE A 180 6.34 -17.50 -2.10
N PHE A 181 5.45 -18.26 -1.47
CA PHE A 181 4.14 -17.77 -1.05
C PHE A 181 4.26 -16.54 -0.13
N ARG A 182 5.16 -16.57 0.86
CA ARG A 182 5.41 -15.44 1.77
C ARG A 182 5.84 -14.17 1.03
N LEU A 183 6.60 -14.31 -0.05
CA LEU A 183 7.05 -13.20 -0.88
C LEU A 183 5.94 -12.64 -1.79
N ILE A 184 5.16 -13.52 -2.43
CA ILE A 184 4.03 -13.11 -3.30
C ILE A 184 2.93 -12.43 -2.48
N ALA A 185 2.67 -12.96 -1.28
CA ALA A 185 1.63 -12.51 -0.35
C ALA A 185 1.71 -11.02 0.02
N ARG A 186 2.91 -10.50 0.29
CA ARG A 186 3.08 -9.11 0.73
C ARG A 186 2.85 -8.09 -0.38
N GLY A 187 3.12 -8.47 -1.62
CA GLY A 187 3.12 -7.54 -2.73
C GLY A 187 1.91 -7.65 -3.65
N VAL A 188 1.70 -8.85 -4.20
CA VAL A 188 0.69 -9.10 -5.24
C VAL A 188 -0.71 -9.08 -4.63
N TRP A 189 -0.90 -9.80 -3.53
CA TRP A 189 -2.21 -9.92 -2.91
C TRP A 189 -2.67 -8.61 -2.26
N TRP A 190 -1.73 -7.84 -1.70
CA TRP A 190 -1.98 -6.49 -1.22
C TRP A 190 -2.58 -5.60 -2.33
N GLN A 191 -1.91 -5.54 -3.47
CA GLN A 191 -2.33 -4.70 -4.60
C GLN A 191 -3.67 -5.13 -5.19
N ILE A 192 -3.87 -6.44 -5.39
CA ILE A 192 -5.16 -6.99 -5.82
C ILE A 192 -6.26 -6.60 -4.85
N THR A 193 -6.01 -6.72 -3.54
CA THR A 193 -7.02 -6.40 -2.54
C THR A 193 -7.34 -4.92 -2.52
N ARG A 194 -6.31 -4.06 -2.47
CA ARG A 194 -6.45 -2.61 -2.49
C ARG A 194 -7.26 -2.14 -3.69
N GLN A 195 -6.90 -2.56 -4.90
CA GLN A 195 -7.63 -2.18 -6.12
C GLN A 195 -9.08 -2.69 -6.11
N THR A 196 -9.30 -3.88 -5.58
CA THR A 196 -10.63 -4.50 -5.54
C THR A 196 -11.58 -3.80 -4.58
N VAL A 197 -11.09 -3.09 -3.58
CA VAL A 197 -11.98 -2.41 -2.61
C VAL A 197 -11.60 -0.95 -2.36
N ALA A 198 -10.84 -0.34 -3.28
CA ALA A 198 -10.45 1.07 -3.22
C ALA A 198 -11.68 2.01 -3.09
N ASP A 199 -12.81 1.62 -3.66
CA ASP A 199 -14.09 2.35 -3.59
C ASP A 199 -14.77 2.31 -2.20
N LEU A 200 -14.28 1.46 -1.29
CA LEU A 200 -14.86 1.22 0.03
C LEU A 200 -14.09 1.90 1.18
N GLY A 201 -12.90 2.45 0.89
CA GLY A 201 -11.95 2.95 1.90
C GLY A 201 -11.32 1.79 2.66
N LEU A 202 -10.04 1.52 2.38
CA LEU A 202 -9.31 0.36 2.89
C LEU A 202 -8.02 0.78 3.59
N TYR A 203 -7.82 0.29 4.81
CA TYR A 203 -6.59 0.54 5.60
C TYR A 203 -5.91 -0.76 5.92
N PRO A 204 -4.58 -0.84 5.73
CA PRO A 204 -3.80 -1.94 6.28
C PRO A 204 -3.96 -1.99 7.80
N ASN A 205 -4.34 -3.14 8.34
CA ASN A 205 -4.36 -3.38 9.79
C ASN A 205 -3.32 -4.43 10.22
N GLY A 206 -2.78 -5.17 9.26
CA GLY A 206 -1.68 -6.11 9.47
C GLY A 206 -1.73 -7.29 8.51
N ALA A 207 -0.60 -7.98 8.40
CA ALA A 207 -0.49 -9.24 7.68
C ALA A 207 0.20 -10.26 8.57
N ILE A 208 -0.37 -11.45 8.66
CA ILE A 208 0.21 -12.58 9.39
C ILE A 208 0.34 -13.73 8.40
N VAL A 209 1.50 -14.37 8.35
CA VAL A 209 1.69 -15.59 7.56
C VAL A 209 2.04 -16.74 8.49
N ASP A 210 1.07 -17.62 8.68
CA ASP A 210 1.18 -18.84 9.48
C ASP A 210 1.28 -20.04 8.55
N GLY A 211 2.07 -21.04 8.90
CA GLY A 211 2.12 -22.24 8.07
C GLY A 211 2.74 -23.45 8.76
N SER A 212 2.22 -24.61 8.36
CA SER A 212 2.77 -25.93 8.64
C SER A 212 3.12 -26.61 7.30
N LYS A 213 3.61 -27.85 7.36
CA LYS A 213 3.85 -28.67 6.16
C LYS A 213 2.56 -29.05 5.42
N GLU A 214 1.39 -28.89 6.05
CA GLU A 214 0.09 -29.22 5.47
C GLU A 214 -0.55 -28.02 4.77
N GLN A 215 -0.29 -26.81 5.27
CA GLN A 215 -0.87 -25.58 4.71
C GLN A 215 -0.07 -24.35 5.14
N VAL A 216 0.11 -23.41 4.21
CA VAL A 216 0.53 -22.04 4.53
C VAL A 216 -0.61 -21.08 4.23
N THR A 217 -0.88 -20.16 5.16
CA THR A 217 -1.98 -19.21 5.12
C THR A 217 -1.46 -17.78 5.36
N LEU A 218 -1.78 -16.88 4.44
CA LEU A 218 -1.66 -15.44 4.66
C LEU A 218 -3.02 -14.93 5.14
N ARG A 219 -3.05 -14.33 6.32
CA ARG A 219 -4.17 -13.53 6.80
C ARG A 219 -3.82 -12.07 6.67
N GLN A 220 -4.45 -11.39 5.72
CA GLN A 220 -4.29 -9.96 5.56
C GLN A 220 -5.53 -9.23 6.06
N SER A 221 -5.33 -8.36 7.02
CA SER A 221 -6.39 -7.63 7.69
C SER A 221 -6.46 -6.22 7.15
N PHE A 222 -7.68 -5.81 6.84
CA PHE A 222 -8.02 -4.49 6.40
C PHE A 222 -9.16 -3.95 7.22
N LEU A 223 -9.20 -2.64 7.39
CA LEU A 223 -10.32 -1.98 8.02
C LEU A 223 -11.16 -1.33 6.92
N LEU A 224 -12.46 -1.54 6.98
CA LEU A 224 -13.41 -1.04 6.01
C LEU A 224 -14.51 -0.28 6.76
N ARG A 225 -15.06 0.74 6.10
CA ARG A 225 -16.34 1.30 6.55
C ARG A 225 -17.43 0.25 6.37
N ARG A 226 -18.26 0.08 7.40
CA ARG A 226 -19.42 -0.83 7.34
C ARG A 226 -20.41 -0.31 6.30
N ARG A 227 -20.42 -0.94 5.13
CA ARG A 227 -21.33 -0.64 4.02
C ARG A 227 -22.11 -1.89 3.61
N PRO A 228 -23.34 -1.77 3.10
CA PRO A 228 -24.14 -2.92 2.64
C PRO A 228 -23.50 -3.73 1.50
N ILE A 229 -22.48 -3.18 0.81
CA ILE A 229 -21.89 -3.69 -0.43
C ILE A 229 -20.86 -4.83 -0.20
N HIS A 230 -20.54 -5.16 1.06
CA HIS A 230 -19.56 -6.22 1.38
C HIS A 230 -19.86 -7.59 0.76
N ARG A 231 -21.14 -7.87 0.44
CA ARG A 231 -21.58 -9.13 -0.19
C ARG A 231 -20.89 -9.45 -1.52
N ARG A 232 -20.33 -8.46 -2.24
CA ARG A 232 -19.65 -8.65 -3.52
C ARG A 232 -18.13 -8.67 -3.43
N ILE A 233 -17.53 -8.32 -2.29
CA ILE A 233 -16.06 -8.24 -2.17
C ILE A 233 -15.42 -9.61 -2.40
N LYS A 234 -15.96 -10.67 -1.80
CA LYS A 234 -15.47 -12.04 -2.02
C LYS A 234 -15.49 -12.41 -3.49
N GLN A 235 -16.60 -12.13 -4.19
CA GLN A 235 -16.72 -12.40 -5.61
C GLN A 235 -15.71 -11.59 -6.44
N ARG A 236 -15.57 -10.28 -6.17
CA ARG A 236 -14.60 -9.43 -6.89
C ARG A 236 -13.16 -9.90 -6.66
N LEU A 237 -12.77 -10.24 -5.43
CA LEU A 237 -11.44 -10.74 -5.11
C LEU A 237 -11.17 -12.12 -5.72
N SER A 238 -12.14 -13.03 -5.64
CA SER A 238 -12.04 -14.34 -6.31
C SER A 238 -11.92 -14.18 -7.83
N SER A 239 -12.69 -13.28 -8.44
CA SER A 239 -12.57 -12.99 -9.87
C SER A 239 -11.23 -12.36 -10.21
N ALA A 240 -10.72 -11.42 -9.42
CA ALA A 240 -9.41 -10.82 -9.61
C ALA A 240 -8.30 -11.88 -9.54
N LEU A 241 -8.34 -12.75 -8.53
CA LEU A 241 -7.40 -13.88 -8.36
C LEU A 241 -7.49 -14.88 -9.52
N ALA A 242 -8.70 -15.24 -9.95
CA ALA A 242 -8.90 -16.16 -11.08
C ALA A 242 -8.53 -15.54 -12.44
N SER A 243 -8.65 -14.21 -12.54
CA SER A 243 -8.33 -13.46 -13.75
C SER A 243 -6.85 -13.20 -13.91
N LEU A 244 -6.00 -13.55 -12.93
CA LEU A 244 -4.56 -13.42 -13.08
C LEU A 244 -4.12 -14.20 -14.31
N PRO A 245 -3.59 -13.53 -15.37
CA PRO A 245 -3.04 -14.21 -16.53
C PRO A 245 -2.19 -15.41 -16.12
N THR A 246 -2.42 -16.58 -16.74
CA THR A 246 -1.48 -17.70 -16.67
C THR A 246 -0.14 -17.16 -17.17
N PRO A 247 0.82 -16.89 -16.27
CA PRO A 247 1.92 -16.03 -16.64
C PRO A 247 2.83 -16.80 -17.61
N ASN A 248 3.19 -16.16 -18.72
CA ASN A 248 4.11 -16.77 -19.68
C ASN A 248 5.51 -16.97 -19.05
N GLN A 249 6.36 -17.75 -19.69
CA GLN A 249 7.66 -18.12 -19.13
C GLN A 249 8.55 -16.89 -18.84
N SER A 250 8.66 -15.96 -19.79
CA SER A 250 9.44 -14.72 -19.67
C SER A 250 8.99 -13.86 -18.48
N SER A 251 7.68 -13.75 -18.34
CA SER A 251 7.00 -13.13 -17.23
C SER A 251 7.43 -13.73 -15.87
N LEU A 252 7.35 -15.06 -15.72
CA LEU A 252 7.73 -15.75 -14.49
C LEU A 252 9.22 -15.66 -14.17
N ASP A 253 10.08 -15.69 -15.19
CA ASP A 253 11.53 -15.51 -15.03
C ASP A 253 11.86 -14.10 -14.55
N GLY A 254 11.11 -13.09 -15.00
CA GLY A 254 11.17 -11.73 -14.48
C GLY A 254 10.79 -11.65 -12.99
N LEU A 255 9.69 -12.30 -12.58
CA LEU A 255 9.30 -12.38 -11.17
C LEU A 255 10.37 -13.06 -10.31
N ALA A 256 10.88 -14.20 -10.80
CA ALA A 256 11.91 -14.96 -10.11
C ALA A 256 13.16 -14.11 -9.86
N THR A 257 13.59 -13.35 -10.86
CA THR A 257 14.73 -12.44 -10.75
C THR A 257 14.46 -11.37 -9.69
N ARG A 258 13.30 -10.72 -9.73
CA ARG A 258 12.92 -9.66 -8.79
C ARG A 258 12.80 -10.13 -7.35
N LEU A 259 12.20 -11.30 -7.15
CA LEU A 259 12.11 -11.90 -5.83
C LEU A 259 13.49 -12.22 -5.27
N LYS A 260 14.48 -12.57 -6.10
CA LYS A 260 15.86 -12.83 -5.64
C LYS A 260 16.52 -11.54 -5.19
N GLU A 261 16.37 -10.50 -5.98
CA GLU A 261 16.96 -9.21 -5.65
C GLU A 261 16.34 -8.60 -4.36
N LEU A 262 15.06 -8.87 -4.07
CA LEU A 262 14.46 -8.52 -2.76
C LEU A 262 15.15 -9.19 -1.57
N ILE A 263 15.88 -10.29 -1.80
CA ILE A 263 16.60 -11.07 -0.79
C ILE A 263 18.08 -10.68 -0.74
N ASP A 264 18.66 -10.19 -1.85
CA ASP A 264 20.11 -9.98 -1.99
C ASP A 264 20.69 -8.98 -0.98
N ASP A 265 19.89 -8.01 -0.51
CA ASP A 265 20.31 -7.02 0.51
C ASP A 265 19.84 -7.37 1.93
N ARG A 266 19.13 -8.49 2.12
CA ARG A 266 18.57 -8.88 3.42
C ARG A 266 19.56 -9.66 4.27
N THR A 267 19.68 -9.32 5.54
CA THR A 267 20.47 -10.11 6.47
C THR A 267 19.80 -11.47 6.72
N LEU A 268 20.56 -12.43 7.24
CA LEU A 268 20.01 -13.73 7.64
C LEU A 268 18.90 -13.59 8.70
N ILE A 269 18.96 -12.55 9.54
CA ILE A 269 17.93 -12.22 10.53
C ILE A 269 16.66 -11.72 9.84
N ASP A 270 16.78 -10.86 8.82
CA ASP A 270 15.63 -10.36 8.05
C ASP A 270 14.95 -11.51 7.29
N ILE A 271 15.75 -12.39 6.66
CA ILE A 271 15.26 -13.57 5.94
C ILE A 271 14.55 -14.52 6.89
N HIS A 272 15.12 -14.79 8.07
CA HIS A 272 14.47 -15.62 9.07
C HIS A 272 13.16 -14.96 9.54
N SER A 273 13.19 -13.68 9.89
CA SER A 273 12.02 -12.97 10.45
C SER A 273 10.85 -12.97 9.46
N ASP A 274 11.12 -12.84 8.17
CA ASP A 274 10.09 -12.75 7.14
C ASP A 274 9.67 -14.10 6.55
N LEU A 275 10.62 -15.00 6.31
CA LEU A 275 10.38 -16.27 5.61
C LEU A 275 10.23 -17.46 6.57
N ASN A 276 10.60 -17.28 7.84
CA ASN A 276 10.64 -18.32 8.87
C ASN A 276 11.51 -19.53 8.48
N VAL A 277 12.64 -19.26 7.83
CA VAL A 277 13.62 -20.28 7.43
C VAL A 277 15.03 -19.82 7.78
N LEU A 278 15.78 -20.70 8.46
CA LEU A 278 17.22 -20.55 8.69
C LEU A 278 17.99 -20.95 7.43
N THR A 279 17.99 -20.08 6.43
CA THR A 279 18.76 -20.26 5.20
C THR A 279 19.37 -18.93 4.79
N GLY A 280 20.56 -18.98 4.20
CA GLY A 280 21.20 -17.78 3.65
C GLY A 280 20.51 -17.32 2.36
N GLN A 281 20.83 -16.10 1.93
CA GLN A 281 20.33 -15.50 0.68
C GLN A 281 20.41 -16.47 -0.51
N ALA A 282 21.57 -17.09 -0.73
CA ALA A 282 21.80 -18.05 -1.81
C ALA A 282 20.83 -19.25 -1.78
N GLY A 283 20.44 -19.71 -0.57
CA GLY A 283 19.50 -20.79 -0.40
C GLY A 283 18.09 -20.40 -0.84
N VAL A 284 17.61 -19.22 -0.42
CA VAL A 284 16.33 -18.67 -0.90
C VAL A 284 16.35 -18.43 -2.40
N SER A 285 17.41 -17.79 -2.90
CA SER A 285 17.53 -17.42 -4.31
C SER A 285 17.57 -18.63 -5.26
N SER A 286 18.06 -19.78 -4.79
CA SER A 286 18.01 -21.03 -5.56
C SER A 286 16.58 -21.57 -5.77
N LEU A 287 15.66 -21.25 -4.85
CA LEU A 287 14.27 -21.72 -4.88
C LEU A 287 13.37 -20.83 -5.74
N LEU A 288 13.76 -19.59 -5.96
CA LEU A 288 13.04 -18.62 -6.79
C LEU A 288 13.23 -18.94 -8.27
N THR A 289 12.45 -19.88 -8.77
CA THR A 289 12.42 -20.27 -10.18
C THR A 289 11.03 -20.03 -10.76
N ALA A 290 10.95 -19.78 -12.06
CA ALA A 290 9.66 -19.64 -12.74
C ALA A 290 8.75 -20.85 -12.55
N ALA A 291 9.31 -22.07 -12.49
CA ALA A 291 8.57 -23.29 -12.24
C ALA A 291 7.94 -23.30 -10.83
N ASN A 292 8.73 -23.02 -9.79
CA ASN A 292 8.22 -23.01 -8.41
C ASN A 292 7.21 -21.88 -8.18
N ILE A 293 7.44 -20.70 -8.77
CA ILE A 293 6.53 -19.56 -8.71
C ILE A 293 5.21 -19.89 -9.40
N ARG A 294 5.26 -20.48 -10.60
CA ARG A 294 4.06 -20.95 -11.29
C ARG A 294 3.28 -21.93 -10.43
N GLN A 295 3.97 -22.86 -9.78
CA GLN A 295 3.35 -23.86 -8.93
C GLN A 295 2.60 -23.22 -7.74
N VAL A 296 3.20 -22.23 -7.07
CA VAL A 296 2.53 -21.46 -6.01
C VAL A 296 1.32 -20.70 -6.55
N LEU A 297 1.47 -19.99 -7.67
CA LEU A 297 0.36 -19.24 -8.30
C LEU A 297 -0.81 -20.14 -8.69
N THR A 298 -0.55 -21.37 -9.15
CA THR A 298 -1.62 -22.34 -9.49
C THR A 298 -2.31 -22.96 -8.28
N LYS A 299 -1.66 -22.95 -7.12
CA LYS A 299 -2.21 -23.50 -5.85
C LYS A 299 -2.83 -22.42 -4.96
N LEU A 300 -2.76 -21.16 -5.37
CA LEU A 300 -3.22 -20.01 -4.61
C LEU A 300 -4.75 -19.97 -4.57
N GLU A 301 -5.31 -20.05 -3.37
CA GLU A 301 -6.75 -20.04 -3.17
C GLU A 301 -7.16 -18.99 -2.13
N LEU A 302 -8.21 -18.22 -2.46
CA LEU A 302 -8.89 -17.37 -1.48
C LEU A 302 -9.82 -18.25 -0.64
N ALA A 303 -9.33 -18.74 0.50
CA ALA A 303 -10.06 -19.64 1.38
C ALA A 303 -11.23 -18.94 2.08
N GLU A 304 -10.98 -17.76 2.66
CA GLU A 304 -11.95 -17.08 3.49
C GLU A 304 -11.87 -15.56 3.36
N ILE A 305 -13.02 -14.91 3.55
CA ILE A 305 -13.06 -13.51 3.98
C ILE A 305 -13.93 -13.47 5.22
N SER A 306 -13.36 -13.07 6.35
CA SER A 306 -14.08 -12.85 7.58
C SER A 306 -14.23 -11.36 7.85
N TYR A 307 -15.28 -11.00 8.57
CA TYR A 307 -15.59 -9.64 8.92
C TYR A 307 -15.86 -9.56 10.42
N GLN A 308 -15.15 -8.67 11.11
CA GLN A 308 -15.31 -8.45 12.55
C GLN A 308 -15.62 -6.98 12.80
N PRO A 309 -16.77 -6.63 13.40
CA PRO A 309 -17.02 -5.29 13.87
C PRO A 309 -15.92 -4.84 14.84
N ARG A 310 -15.40 -3.63 14.66
CA ARG A 310 -14.40 -3.01 15.53
C ARG A 310 -14.96 -1.69 16.07
N ARG A 311 -14.72 -1.44 17.35
CA ARG A 311 -15.02 -0.15 18.00
C ARG A 311 -13.87 0.82 17.77
N GLU A 312 -14.18 2.11 17.88
CA GLU A 312 -13.24 3.22 17.75
C GLU A 312 -12.10 3.12 18.80
N ASP A 313 -12.40 2.67 20.03
CA ASP A 313 -11.42 2.59 21.13
C ASP A 313 -10.30 1.54 20.93
N ASP A 314 -10.46 0.58 20.01
CA ASP A 314 -9.42 -0.40 19.66
C ASP A 314 -8.25 0.24 18.88
N TYR A 315 -8.37 1.51 18.46
CA TYR A 315 -7.42 2.19 17.56
C TYR A 315 -6.41 3.09 18.28
N THR A 316 -6.79 3.67 19.42
CA THR A 316 -5.97 4.65 20.14
C THR A 316 -4.68 4.06 20.76
N ASP A 317 -4.52 2.73 20.77
CA ASP A 317 -3.30 2.04 21.22
C ASP A 317 -2.21 1.92 20.13
N LYS A 318 -2.38 2.53 18.95
CA LYS A 318 -1.38 2.52 17.87
C LYS A 318 -0.74 3.86 17.55
N SER A 319 -0.93 4.89 18.37
CA SER A 319 0.09 5.94 18.46
C SER A 319 1.28 5.35 19.24
N PRO A 320 2.48 5.20 18.67
CA PRO A 320 3.66 5.34 19.49
C PRO A 320 3.73 6.81 19.87
N SER A 321 2.94 7.23 20.86
CA SER A 321 3.40 8.23 21.80
C SER A 321 4.56 7.57 22.55
N GLY A 322 5.70 7.48 21.89
CA GLY A 322 6.99 7.20 22.50
C GLY A 322 7.39 8.42 23.30
N GLY A 323 6.68 8.66 24.41
CA GLY A 323 7.17 9.48 25.48
C GLY A 323 8.46 8.86 25.97
N ALA A 324 9.58 9.48 25.63
CA ALA A 324 10.81 9.30 26.38
C ALA A 324 10.62 10.02 27.73
N SER A 325 10.01 9.31 28.69
CA SER A 325 10.23 9.59 30.11
C SER A 325 11.53 8.92 30.54
N ARG A 326 12.64 9.64 30.46
CA ARG A 326 13.60 9.92 31.54
C ARG A 326 14.85 10.59 31.01
#